data_AF-A0AAV4PQB5-F1
#
_entry.id   AF-A0AAV4PQB5-F1
#
_cell.length_a   1.000
_cell.length_b   1.000
_cell.length_c   1.000
_cell.angle_alpha   90.00
_cell.angle_beta   90.00
_cell.angle_gamma   90.00
#
_symmetry.space_group_name_H-M   'P 1'
#
loop_
_entity.id
_entity.type
_entity.pdbx_description
1 polymer ?
#
loop_
_entity_poly.entity_id
_entity_poly.type
_entity_poly.pdbx_seq_one_letter_code
_entity_poly.pdbx_strand_id
1 'polypeptide(L)'
;MSQFDCSSSDFEKLVHFDLKGAPPVIGYYEQIFPLLKKLGATGILMEYEDMFPYQGDLQIVCQPDVYSAEEIQKIQNLAIENDLQIIPLVQSFGHLEFLLKHDKYYEIREIERYPNALCPSHSKSEGVIMDMINQILDSHKNSKYIHIGGDEVWHLGQCSRCKEKMGAQKWKKEHLFLDHIIRIVQKKS
;
A
#
# COMPACT_ATOMS: atom_id res chain seq x y z
N MET A 1 -14.03 -33.33 -3.91
CA MET A 1 -13.37 -32.07 -3.51
C MET A 1 -11.89 -32.35 -3.51
N SER A 2 -11.13 -31.81 -4.47
CA SER A 2 -9.67 -31.93 -4.46
C SER A 2 -9.15 -31.22 -3.22
N GLN A 3 -8.34 -31.94 -2.44
CA GLN A 3 -7.66 -31.39 -1.28
C GLN A 3 -6.75 -30.26 -1.77
N PHE A 4 -6.91 -29.05 -1.23
CA PHE A 4 -5.99 -27.95 -1.52
C PHE A 4 -4.60 -28.37 -1.05
N ASP A 5 -3.71 -28.66 -2.00
CA ASP A 5 -2.33 -28.99 -1.71
C ASP A 5 -1.48 -27.72 -1.73
N CYS A 6 -1.34 -27.11 -0.56
CA CYS A 6 -0.48 -25.94 -0.33
C CYS A 6 1.03 -26.25 -0.48
N SER A 7 1.41 -27.52 -0.75
CA SER A 7 2.77 -27.87 -1.15
C SER A 7 3.00 -27.82 -2.67
N SER A 8 1.96 -27.61 -3.47
CA SER A 8 2.09 -27.40 -4.92
C SER A 8 2.95 -26.17 -5.21
N SER A 9 3.84 -26.29 -6.21
CA SER A 9 4.59 -25.17 -6.79
C SER A 9 3.71 -24.13 -7.50
N ASP A 10 2.42 -24.41 -7.65
CA ASP A 10 1.46 -23.52 -8.31
C ASP A 10 1.07 -22.32 -7.43
N PHE A 11 1.41 -22.33 -6.14
CA PHE A 11 1.06 -21.26 -5.20
C PHE A 11 2.29 -20.51 -4.66
N GLU A 12 2.19 -19.19 -4.69
CA GLU A 12 3.13 -18.30 -4.01
C GLU A 12 2.88 -18.36 -2.48
N LYS A 13 3.96 -18.45 -1.72
CA LYS A 13 3.97 -18.42 -0.25
C LYS A 13 4.63 -17.13 0.19
N LEU A 14 3.80 -16.13 0.44
CA LEU A 14 4.25 -14.79 0.78
C LEU A 14 4.29 -14.60 2.30
N VAL A 15 5.33 -13.92 2.77
CA VAL A 15 5.42 -13.44 4.16
C VAL A 15 5.17 -11.93 4.15
N HIS A 16 4.18 -11.48 4.93
CA HIS A 16 3.84 -10.07 5.03
C HIS A 16 4.69 -9.39 6.11
N PHE A 17 5.45 -8.39 5.67
CA PHE A 17 6.19 -7.49 6.54
C PHE A 17 5.40 -6.18 6.63
N ASP A 18 4.80 -5.96 7.79
CA ASP A 18 4.21 -4.69 8.20
C ASP A 18 5.29 -3.84 8.87
N LEU A 19 5.68 -2.76 8.23
CA LEU A 19 6.85 -1.96 8.64
C LEU A 19 6.47 -0.75 9.50
N LYS A 20 5.19 -0.53 9.78
CA LYS A 20 4.74 0.72 10.41
C LYS A 20 5.33 0.94 11.80
N GLY A 21 5.85 2.13 12.03
CA GLY A 21 6.36 2.61 13.31
C GLY A 21 7.70 2.04 13.78
N ALA A 22 8.06 0.80 13.44
CA ALA A 22 9.31 0.17 13.88
C ALA A 22 9.85 -0.80 12.82
N PRO A 23 10.36 -0.30 11.68
CA PRO A 23 10.87 -1.15 10.62
C PRO A 23 12.14 -1.89 11.07
N PRO A 24 12.35 -3.13 10.61
CA PRO A 24 13.60 -3.84 10.88
C PRO A 24 14.82 -3.12 10.26
N VAL A 25 15.95 -3.16 10.94
CA VAL A 25 17.21 -2.70 10.34
C VAL A 25 17.70 -3.65 9.25
N ILE A 26 18.55 -3.17 8.35
CA ILE A 26 19.10 -3.96 7.24
C ILE A 26 19.73 -5.29 7.67
N GLY A 27 20.47 -5.29 8.78
CA GLY A 27 21.10 -6.52 9.30
C GLY A 27 20.10 -7.61 9.73
N TYR A 28 18.82 -7.25 9.96
CA TYR A 28 17.77 -8.23 10.19
C TYR A 28 17.36 -8.93 8.89
N TYR A 29 17.26 -8.19 7.78
CA TYR A 29 16.95 -8.74 6.46
C TYR A 29 18.00 -9.75 5.99
N GLU A 30 19.28 -9.46 6.25
CA GLU A 30 20.41 -10.36 5.98
C GLU A 30 20.27 -11.72 6.69
N GLN A 31 19.56 -11.78 7.81
CA GLN A 31 19.32 -13.01 8.59
C GLN A 31 17.99 -13.68 8.25
N ILE A 32 16.91 -12.90 8.13
CA ILE A 32 15.56 -13.43 8.02
C ILE A 32 15.25 -13.95 6.62
N PHE A 33 15.74 -13.31 5.54
CA PHE A 33 15.45 -13.76 4.18
C PHE A 33 15.98 -15.16 3.86
N PRO A 34 17.24 -15.53 4.20
CA PRO A 34 17.70 -16.91 4.05
C PRO A 34 16.85 -17.91 4.84
N LEU A 35 16.42 -17.53 6.05
CA LEU A 35 15.56 -18.37 6.88
C LEU A 35 14.18 -18.57 6.23
N LEU A 36 13.53 -17.51 5.78
CA LEU A 36 12.23 -17.58 5.11
C LEU A 36 12.31 -18.43 3.84
N LYS A 37 13.37 -18.27 3.05
CA LYS A 37 13.62 -19.11 1.87
C LYS A 37 13.74 -20.58 2.25
N LYS A 38 14.52 -20.89 3.28
CA LYS A 38 14.68 -22.27 3.81
C LYS A 38 13.35 -22.85 4.32
N LEU A 39 12.48 -22.00 4.88
CA LEU A 39 11.12 -22.38 5.30
C LEU A 39 10.14 -22.49 4.13
N GLY A 40 10.57 -22.19 2.90
CA GLY A 40 9.80 -22.38 1.68
C GLY A 40 8.97 -21.18 1.25
N ALA A 41 9.24 -19.98 1.78
CA ALA A 41 8.68 -18.75 1.25
C ALA A 41 9.17 -18.51 -0.19
N THR A 42 8.30 -17.91 -1.00
CA THR A 42 8.59 -17.55 -2.40
C THR A 42 8.66 -16.04 -2.59
N GLY A 43 8.15 -15.26 -1.64
CA GLY A 43 8.22 -13.81 -1.69
C GLY A 43 7.83 -13.13 -0.39
N ILE A 44 7.97 -11.80 -0.42
CA ILE A 44 7.69 -10.89 0.67
C ILE A 44 6.64 -9.88 0.18
N LEU A 45 5.56 -9.76 0.93
CA LEU A 45 4.60 -8.67 0.78
C LEU A 45 5.07 -7.54 1.70
N MET A 46 5.50 -6.43 1.12
CA MET A 46 6.20 -5.36 1.85
C MET A 46 5.31 -4.13 1.99
N GLU A 47 4.77 -3.91 3.18
CA GLU A 47 3.92 -2.76 3.52
C GLU A 47 4.74 -1.69 4.22
N TYR A 48 5.01 -0.58 3.53
CA TYR A 48 5.92 0.46 4.02
C TYR A 48 5.25 1.54 4.89
N GLU A 49 4.00 1.92 4.57
CA GLU A 49 3.32 3.10 5.13
C GLU A 49 4.25 4.34 5.24
N ASP A 50 4.46 4.88 6.44
CA ASP A 50 5.30 6.06 6.71
C ASP A 50 6.80 5.77 6.86
N MET A 51 7.22 4.50 6.65
CA MET A 51 8.65 4.11 6.59
C MET A 51 9.21 4.09 5.16
N PHE A 52 8.41 4.46 4.14
CA PHE A 52 8.91 4.70 2.79
C PHE A 52 9.47 6.14 2.65
N PRO A 53 10.63 6.36 2.01
CA PRO A 53 11.22 7.68 1.80
C PRO A 53 10.50 8.47 0.71
N TYR A 54 9.26 8.87 0.98
CA TYR A 54 8.53 9.75 0.09
C TYR A 54 9.24 11.10 -0.09
N GLN A 55 9.13 11.65 -1.29
CA GLN A 55 9.72 12.92 -1.68
C GLN A 55 8.64 13.96 -2.00
N GLY A 56 9.07 15.22 -2.13
CA GLY A 56 8.20 16.32 -2.51
C GLY A 56 7.09 16.56 -1.49
N ASP A 57 5.85 16.63 -1.96
CA ASP A 57 4.71 16.95 -1.12
C ASP A 57 4.43 15.90 -0.04
N LEU A 58 4.77 14.64 -0.30
CA LEU A 58 4.56 13.51 0.61
C LEU A 58 5.68 13.36 1.66
N GLN A 59 6.76 14.14 1.59
CA GLN A 59 7.85 14.08 2.57
C GLN A 59 7.37 14.32 4.01
N ILE A 60 6.28 15.06 4.19
CA ILE A 60 5.67 15.31 5.51
C ILE A 60 5.18 14.03 6.20
N VAL A 61 4.92 12.97 5.44
CA VAL A 61 4.39 11.68 5.92
C VAL A 61 5.50 10.82 6.55
N CYS A 62 6.75 10.99 6.11
CA CYS A 62 7.87 10.15 6.51
C CYS A 62 8.18 10.26 8.01
N GLN A 63 8.45 9.13 8.64
CA GLN A 63 8.96 9.08 10.01
C GLN A 63 10.45 9.50 10.08
N PRO A 64 10.96 9.91 11.26
CA PRO A 64 12.37 10.26 11.42
C PRO A 64 13.35 9.16 10.99
N ASP A 65 13.01 7.90 11.27
CA ASP A 65 13.85 6.73 10.99
C ASP A 65 13.39 5.97 9.72
N VAL A 66 12.84 6.70 8.74
CA VAL A 66 12.43 6.18 7.43
C VAL A 66 13.61 5.51 6.71
N TYR A 67 13.36 4.48 5.91
CA TYR A 67 14.42 3.90 5.07
C TYR A 67 14.94 4.93 4.07
N SER A 68 16.24 4.91 3.79
CA SER A 68 16.81 5.58 2.63
C SER A 68 16.53 4.81 1.32
N ALA A 69 16.66 5.49 0.17
CA ALA A 69 16.56 4.85 -1.13
C ALA A 69 17.63 3.74 -1.32
N GLU A 70 18.83 3.94 -0.77
CA GLU A 70 19.91 2.94 -0.79
C GLU A 70 19.56 1.71 0.04
N GLU A 71 18.92 1.89 1.19
CA GLU A 71 18.42 0.82 2.03
C GLU A 71 17.33 0.01 1.34
N ILE A 72 16.35 0.66 0.69
CA ILE A 72 15.33 -0.04 -0.09
C ILE A 72 15.95 -0.85 -1.22
N GLN A 73 16.95 -0.29 -1.92
CA GLN A 73 17.68 -1.04 -2.94
C GLN A 73 18.43 -2.24 -2.34
N LYS A 74 19.03 -2.09 -1.16
CA LYS A 74 19.73 -3.18 -0.47
C LYS A 74 18.76 -4.28 -0.03
N ILE A 75 17.58 -3.94 0.50
CA ILE A 75 16.53 -4.92 0.84
C ILE A 75 16.11 -5.71 -0.40
N GLN A 76 15.91 -5.04 -1.54
CA GLN A 76 15.57 -5.71 -2.81
C GLN A 76 16.68 -6.65 -3.28
N ASN A 77 17.95 -6.22 -3.19
CA ASN A 77 19.08 -7.07 -3.57
C ASN A 77 19.17 -8.31 -2.69
N LEU A 78 19.00 -8.17 -1.36
CA LEU A 78 18.97 -9.31 -0.43
C LEU A 78 17.84 -10.28 -0.75
N ALA A 79 16.66 -9.80 -1.14
CA ALA A 79 15.56 -10.66 -1.55
C ALA A 79 15.88 -11.43 -2.84
N ILE A 80 16.46 -10.76 -3.84
CA ILE A 80 16.91 -11.38 -5.10
C ILE A 80 17.96 -12.47 -4.84
N GLU A 81 18.96 -12.19 -4.01
CA GLU A 81 20.00 -13.15 -3.63
C GLU A 81 19.45 -14.41 -2.94
N ASN A 82 18.26 -14.32 -2.35
CA ASN A 82 17.58 -15.43 -1.68
C ASN A 82 16.41 -16.01 -2.50
N ASP A 83 16.31 -15.70 -3.79
CA ASP A 83 15.21 -16.12 -4.66
C ASP A 83 13.83 -15.83 -4.06
N LEU A 84 13.66 -14.63 -3.51
CA LEU A 84 12.40 -14.11 -2.97
C LEU A 84 11.95 -12.92 -3.82
N GLN A 85 10.71 -12.95 -4.31
CA GLN A 85 10.11 -11.76 -4.94
C GLN A 85 9.66 -10.76 -3.88
N ILE A 86 9.76 -9.46 -4.14
CA ILE A 86 9.13 -8.42 -3.32
C ILE A 86 7.90 -7.90 -4.04
N ILE A 87 6.76 -7.89 -3.35
CA ILE A 87 5.52 -7.24 -3.79
C ILE A 87 5.29 -6.05 -2.85
N PRO A 88 5.46 -4.81 -3.32
CA PRO A 88 5.14 -3.66 -2.49
C PRO A 88 3.63 -3.58 -2.26
N LEU A 89 3.25 -3.22 -1.02
CA LEU A 89 1.88 -2.91 -0.62
C LEU A 89 1.76 -1.42 -0.33
N VAL A 90 0.78 -0.78 -0.95
CA VAL A 90 0.44 0.63 -0.75
C VAL A 90 -1.02 0.71 -0.34
N GLN A 91 -1.29 1.26 0.83
CA GLN A 91 -2.66 1.55 1.24
C GLN A 91 -3.22 2.67 0.35
N SER A 92 -4.34 2.40 -0.32
CA SER A 92 -4.94 3.32 -1.30
C SER A 92 -6.33 3.81 -0.92
N PHE A 93 -6.88 3.36 0.22
CA PHE A 93 -8.27 3.65 0.57
C PHE A 93 -8.55 3.70 2.08
N GLY A 94 -8.38 2.56 2.77
CA GLY A 94 -8.36 2.44 4.23
C GLY A 94 -6.94 2.40 4.77
N HIS A 95 -6.78 2.28 6.09
CA HIS A 95 -5.48 2.26 6.77
C HIS A 95 -4.56 3.45 6.41
N LEU A 96 -5.17 4.62 6.22
CA LEU A 96 -4.45 5.84 5.82
C LEU A 96 -4.15 6.78 6.98
N GLU A 97 -4.19 6.31 8.24
CA GLU A 97 -3.93 7.13 9.43
C GLU A 97 -2.58 7.83 9.34
N PHE A 98 -1.55 7.14 8.81
CA PHE A 98 -0.21 7.70 8.64
C PHE A 98 -0.18 8.89 7.67
N LEU A 99 -1.01 8.90 6.63
CA LEU A 99 -1.14 9.99 5.66
C LEU A 99 -2.11 11.08 6.15
N LEU A 100 -3.32 10.67 6.52
CA LEU A 100 -4.44 11.58 6.74
C LEU A 100 -4.36 12.25 8.10
N LYS A 101 -3.50 11.84 9.04
CA LYS A 101 -3.24 12.56 10.30
C LYS A 101 -2.72 13.98 10.09
N HIS A 102 -2.06 14.24 8.96
CA HIS A 102 -1.47 15.54 8.65
C HIS A 102 -2.51 16.55 8.13
N ASP A 103 -2.45 17.79 8.62
CA ASP A 103 -3.40 18.86 8.24
C ASP A 103 -3.47 19.09 6.73
N LYS A 104 -2.34 18.92 6.02
CA LYS A 104 -2.26 19.00 4.55
C LYS A 104 -3.26 18.10 3.83
N TYR A 105 -3.59 16.95 4.41
CA TYR A 105 -4.45 15.92 3.83
C TYR A 105 -5.79 15.80 4.56
N TYR A 106 -6.13 16.76 5.43
CA TYR A 106 -7.37 16.73 6.21
C TYR A 106 -8.63 16.73 5.32
N GLU A 107 -8.64 17.56 4.27
CA GLU A 107 -9.82 17.77 3.43
C GLU A 107 -10.23 16.53 2.62
N ILE A 108 -9.30 15.61 2.40
CA ILE A 108 -9.51 14.39 1.61
C ILE A 108 -10.01 13.21 2.46
N ARG A 109 -10.25 13.38 3.76
CA ARG A 109 -10.85 12.33 4.61
C ARG A 109 -12.31 12.06 4.23
N GLU A 110 -12.74 10.80 4.38
CA GLU A 110 -14.15 10.41 4.25
C GLU A 110 -14.98 10.90 5.44
N ILE A 111 -14.47 10.72 6.65
CA ILE A 111 -15.06 11.33 7.84
C ILE A 111 -14.04 12.30 8.40
N GLU A 112 -14.44 13.57 8.50
CA GLU A 112 -13.58 14.66 8.98
C GLU A 112 -12.83 14.31 10.28
N ARG A 113 -13.55 13.70 11.23
CA ARG A 113 -13.03 13.29 12.54
C ARG A 113 -12.05 12.10 12.48
N TYR A 114 -12.13 11.24 11.46
CA TYR A 114 -11.40 9.97 11.43
C TYR A 114 -10.38 9.95 10.28
N PRO A 115 -9.06 9.88 10.58
CA PRO A 115 -8.03 9.86 9.56
C PRO A 115 -7.81 8.47 8.93
N ASN A 116 -8.76 7.53 9.04
CA ASN A 116 -8.53 6.16 8.60
C ASN A 116 -8.85 5.91 7.12
N ALA A 117 -9.77 6.69 6.54
CA ALA A 117 -10.29 6.43 5.21
C ALA A 117 -10.34 7.69 4.33
N LEU A 118 -9.97 7.52 3.07
CA LEU A 118 -10.01 8.53 2.02
C LEU A 118 -11.43 8.74 1.49
N CYS A 119 -11.82 9.99 1.23
CA CYS A 119 -12.98 10.34 0.42
C CYS A 119 -12.61 10.19 -1.07
N PRO A 120 -13.09 9.16 -1.79
CA PRO A 120 -12.71 8.92 -3.18
C PRO A 120 -13.33 9.93 -4.16
N SER A 121 -14.30 10.73 -3.70
CA SER A 121 -14.98 11.76 -4.50
C SER A 121 -14.35 13.15 -4.37
N HIS A 122 -13.28 13.31 -3.59
CA HIS A 122 -12.57 14.58 -3.52
C HIS A 122 -11.54 14.66 -4.66
N SER A 123 -11.44 15.81 -5.34
CA SER A 123 -10.63 15.98 -6.55
C SER A 123 -9.14 15.70 -6.35
N LYS A 124 -8.62 16.00 -5.15
CA LYS A 124 -7.21 15.75 -4.79
C LYS A 124 -6.90 14.31 -4.41
N SER A 125 -7.90 13.52 -4.01
CA SER A 125 -7.68 12.18 -3.42
C SER A 125 -6.92 11.25 -4.34
N GLU A 126 -7.33 11.19 -5.61
CA GLU A 126 -6.68 10.33 -6.60
C GLU A 126 -5.23 10.76 -6.86
N GLY A 127 -4.96 12.07 -6.95
CA GLY A 127 -3.62 12.58 -7.19
C GLY A 127 -2.64 12.19 -6.08
N VAL A 128 -3.06 12.30 -4.82
CA VAL A 128 -2.24 11.94 -3.66
C VAL A 128 -1.92 10.43 -3.65
N ILE A 129 -2.92 9.59 -3.88
CA ILE A 129 -2.72 8.13 -3.91
C ILE A 129 -1.84 7.70 -5.09
N MET A 130 -2.04 8.30 -6.27
CA MET A 130 -1.20 8.00 -7.43
C MET A 130 0.25 8.47 -7.24
N ASP A 131 0.48 9.59 -6.56
CA ASP A 131 1.85 10.03 -6.21
C ASP A 131 2.54 9.01 -5.30
N MET A 132 1.86 8.52 -4.26
CA MET A 132 2.40 7.44 -3.41
C MET A 132 2.70 6.16 -4.19
N ILE A 133 1.77 5.72 -5.04
CA ILE A 133 1.93 4.51 -5.87
C ILE A 133 3.12 4.66 -6.82
N ASN A 134 3.21 5.80 -7.52
CA ASN A 134 4.27 6.05 -8.49
C ASN A 134 5.66 6.05 -7.83
N GLN A 135 5.83 6.73 -6.69
CA GLN A 135 7.12 6.75 -5.98
C GLN A 135 7.56 5.35 -5.52
N ILE A 136 6.60 4.52 -5.07
CA ILE A 136 6.88 3.13 -4.69
C ILE A 136 7.25 2.27 -5.89
N LEU A 137 6.52 2.40 -7.01
CA LEU A 137 6.83 1.69 -8.26
C LEU A 137 8.19 2.10 -8.83
N ASP A 138 8.54 3.39 -8.76
CA ASP A 138 9.85 3.90 -9.16
C ASP A 138 11.00 3.29 -8.35
N SER A 139 10.74 2.92 -7.09
CA SER A 139 11.70 2.20 -6.24
C SER A 139 11.66 0.68 -6.43
N HIS A 140 10.60 0.12 -7.02
CA HIS A 140 10.37 -1.32 -7.19
C HIS A 140 10.22 -1.73 -8.66
N LYS A 141 11.11 -1.22 -9.54
CA LYS A 141 11.02 -1.40 -11.01
C LYS A 141 10.98 -2.86 -11.48
N ASN A 142 11.50 -3.78 -10.67
CA ASN A 142 11.54 -5.21 -10.98
C ASN A 142 10.30 -5.96 -10.49
N SER A 143 9.40 -5.32 -9.74
CA SER A 143 8.19 -5.96 -9.24
C SER A 143 7.20 -6.19 -10.36
N LYS A 144 6.63 -7.39 -10.42
CA LYS A 144 5.55 -7.75 -11.35
C LYS A 144 4.17 -7.35 -10.83
N TYR A 145 4.05 -7.18 -9.52
CA TYR A 145 2.80 -6.97 -8.82
C TYR A 145 2.92 -5.79 -7.85
N ILE A 146 1.80 -5.17 -7.56
CA ILE A 146 1.65 -4.21 -6.47
C ILE A 146 0.33 -4.54 -5.78
N HIS A 147 0.34 -4.54 -4.45
CA HIS A 147 -0.86 -4.67 -3.65
C HIS A 147 -1.36 -3.27 -3.29
N ILE A 148 -2.56 -2.89 -3.72
CA ILE A 148 -3.09 -1.53 -3.50
C ILE A 148 -3.94 -1.40 -2.23
N GLY A 149 -3.92 -2.40 -1.35
CA GLY A 149 -4.73 -2.42 -0.13
C GLY A 149 -6.23 -2.42 -0.47
N GLY A 150 -7.00 -1.61 0.26
CA GLY A 150 -8.42 -1.40 0.02
C GLY A 150 -9.35 -2.12 1.00
N ASP A 151 -8.81 -2.58 2.12
CA ASP A 151 -9.53 -3.16 3.24
C ASP A 151 -10.06 -2.08 4.21
N GLU A 152 -10.97 -2.52 5.09
CA GLU A 152 -11.48 -1.75 6.25
C GLU A 152 -12.00 -0.32 5.99
N VAL A 153 -12.58 -0.07 4.80
CA VAL A 153 -13.17 1.24 4.43
C VAL A 153 -14.61 1.40 5.00
N TRP A 154 -14.76 1.20 6.31
CA TRP A 154 -16.07 1.09 7.00
C TRP A 154 -16.98 2.31 6.80
N HIS A 155 -16.40 3.50 6.70
CA HIS A 155 -17.13 4.76 6.63
C HIS A 155 -17.44 5.25 5.22
N LEU A 156 -17.16 4.45 4.17
CA LEU A 156 -17.37 4.86 2.79
C LEU A 156 -18.81 5.35 2.50
N GLY A 157 -18.93 6.44 1.76
CA GLY A 157 -20.21 6.99 1.27
C GLY A 157 -20.96 7.83 2.29
N GLN A 158 -20.31 8.28 3.35
CA GLN A 158 -20.91 9.06 4.43
C GLN A 158 -20.66 10.57 4.30
N CYS A 159 -19.58 10.99 3.62
CA CYS A 159 -19.31 12.41 3.37
C CYS A 159 -20.29 13.03 2.37
N SER A 160 -20.44 14.35 2.39
CA SER A 160 -21.36 15.07 1.50
C SER A 160 -21.04 14.83 0.02
N ARG A 161 -19.75 14.90 -0.35
CA ARG A 161 -19.27 14.68 -1.73
C ARG A 161 -19.61 13.28 -2.25
N CYS A 162 -19.38 12.26 -1.42
CA CYS A 162 -19.71 10.89 -1.80
C CYS A 162 -21.21 10.64 -1.87
N LYS A 163 -22.00 11.20 -0.94
CA LYS A 163 -23.46 11.16 -1.01
C LYS A 163 -24.00 11.84 -2.26
N GLU A 164 -23.45 12.99 -2.63
CA GLU A 164 -23.82 13.71 -3.85
C GLU A 164 -23.49 12.91 -5.10
N LYS A 165 -22.24 12.42 -5.24
CA LYS A 165 -21.83 11.58 -6.38
C LYS A 165 -22.71 10.32 -6.47
N MET A 166 -22.98 9.68 -5.33
CA MET A 166 -23.84 8.50 -5.28
C MET A 166 -25.28 8.81 -5.69
N GLY A 167 -25.84 9.92 -5.22
CA GLY A 167 -27.19 10.35 -5.58
C GLY A 167 -27.31 10.67 -7.07
N ALA A 168 -26.37 11.43 -7.63
CA ALA A 168 -26.35 11.82 -9.04
C ALA A 168 -26.24 10.61 -9.97
N GLN A 169 -25.42 9.62 -9.61
CA GLN A 169 -25.17 8.43 -10.41
C GLN A 169 -26.10 7.25 -10.09
N LYS A 170 -27.00 7.39 -9.10
CA LYS A 170 -27.81 6.30 -8.53
C LYS A 170 -26.95 5.11 -8.05
N TRP A 171 -25.78 5.42 -7.50
CA TRP A 171 -24.81 4.44 -7.04
C TRP A 171 -25.04 4.04 -5.59
N LYS A 172 -24.62 2.80 -5.28
CA LYS A 172 -24.42 2.30 -3.92
C LYS A 172 -22.94 2.38 -3.53
N LYS A 173 -22.62 2.09 -2.26
CA LYS A 173 -21.24 2.16 -1.75
C LYS A 173 -20.26 1.27 -2.51
N GLU A 174 -20.72 0.10 -2.97
CA GLU A 174 -19.92 -0.85 -3.74
C GLU A 174 -19.51 -0.29 -5.10
N HIS A 175 -20.38 0.53 -5.72
CA HIS A 175 -20.07 1.22 -6.97
C HIS A 175 -19.03 2.32 -6.74
N LEU A 176 -19.15 3.04 -5.62
CA LEU A 176 -18.17 4.06 -5.25
C LEU A 176 -16.80 3.44 -4.94
N PHE A 177 -16.80 2.28 -4.27
CA PHE A 177 -15.59 1.51 -4.02
C PHE A 177 -14.93 1.07 -5.33
N LEU A 178 -15.71 0.42 -6.20
CA LEU A 178 -15.23 -0.08 -7.48
C LEU A 178 -14.73 1.05 -8.40
N ASP A 179 -15.44 2.18 -8.45
CA ASP A 179 -15.02 3.38 -9.19
C ASP A 179 -13.64 3.88 -8.75
N HIS A 180 -13.38 3.91 -7.44
CA HIS A 180 -12.07 4.29 -6.91
C HIS A 180 -10.96 3.32 -7.34
N ILE A 181 -11.19 2.02 -7.15
CA ILE A 181 -10.22 0.98 -7.52
C ILE A 181 -9.95 0.98 -9.03
N ILE A 182 -10.98 1.11 -9.85
CA ILE A 182 -10.85 1.18 -11.32
C ILE A 182 -10.00 2.39 -11.72
N ARG A 183 -10.23 3.56 -11.14
CA ARG A 183 -9.46 4.77 -11.48
C ARG A 183 -7.97 4.64 -11.14
N ILE A 184 -7.64 3.95 -10.04
CA ILE A 184 -6.26 3.65 -9.67
C ILE A 184 -5.63 2.68 -10.68
N VAL A 185 -6.30 1.55 -10.95
CA VAL A 185 -5.73 0.46 -11.78
C VAL A 185 -5.65 0.80 -13.26
N GLN A 186 -6.55 1.64 -13.78
CA GLN A 186 -6.57 2.01 -15.21
C GLN A 186 -5.58 3.11 -15.57
N LYS A 187 -5.08 3.88 -14.60
CA LYS A 187 -4.03 4.86 -14.84
C LYS A 187 -2.70 4.13 -14.97
N LYS A 188 -2.24 3.97 -16.22
CA LYS A 188 -0.84 3.64 -16.50
C LYS A 188 0.02 4.84 -16.12
N SER A 189 0.97 4.61 -15.21
CA SER A 189 2.13 5.48 -14.98
C SER A 189 2.93 5.65 -16.27
#